data_AF-A0A2W6C2F9-F1
#
_entry.id   AF-A0A2W6C2F9-F1
#
_cell.length_a   1.000
_cell.length_b   1.000
_cell.length_c   1.000
_cell.angle_alpha   90.00
_cell.angle_beta   90.00
_cell.angle_gamma   90.00
#
_symmetry.space_group_name_H-M   'P 1'
#
loop_
_entity.id
_entity.type
_entity.pdbx_description
1 polymer ?
#
loop_
_entity_poly.entity_id
_entity_poly.type
_entity_poly.pdbx_seq_one_letter_code
_entity_poly.pdbx_strand_id
1 'polypeptide(L)'
;MQVDRFSVTMDPDLGAAIRGAAERAGMSVSGWLAQAAADRLRNDLLGAALDEWEAEDGPFGDDELDAAAATLGVTRGSRGHAA
;
A
#
# COMPACT_ATOMS: atom_id res chain seq x y z
N MET A 1 8.48 6.17 24.40
CA MET A 1 7.54 5.37 23.59
C MET A 1 7.90 3.90 23.78
N GLN A 2 6.92 3.04 24.05
CA GLN A 2 7.12 1.60 24.10
C GLN A 2 7.25 1.10 22.65
N VAL A 3 8.32 0.38 22.35
CA VAL A 3 8.57 -0.19 21.03
C VAL A 3 8.30 -1.69 21.11
N ASP A 4 7.37 -2.18 20.30
CA ASP A 4 7.17 -3.61 20.12
C ASP A 4 8.29 -4.17 19.22
N ARG A 5 8.95 -5.24 19.69
CA ARG A 5 10.11 -5.81 19.01
C ARG A 5 9.85 -7.28 18.72
N PHE A 6 9.86 -7.61 17.44
CA PHE A 6 9.76 -8.98 16.95
C PHE A 6 10.95 -9.33 16.06
N SER A 7 11.31 -10.61 16.04
CA SER A 7 12.33 -11.16 15.15
C SER A 7 11.66 -11.67 13.89
N VAL A 8 12.17 -11.30 12.72
CA VAL A 8 11.62 -11.71 11.42
C VAL A 8 12.66 -12.55 10.68
N THR A 9 12.26 -13.74 10.26
CA THR A 9 13.01 -14.55 9.28
C THR A 9 12.46 -14.25 7.89
N MET A 10 13.35 -14.06 6.93
CA MET A 10 12.99 -13.78 5.54
C MET A 10 14.05 -14.35 4.60
N ASP A 11 13.70 -14.40 3.32
CA ASP A 11 14.64 -14.72 2.26
C ASP A 11 15.87 -13.78 2.28
N PRO A 12 17.10 -14.29 2.11
CA PRO A 12 18.32 -13.47 2.16
C PRO A 12 18.35 -12.34 1.14
N ASP A 13 17.87 -12.57 -0.08
CA ASP A 13 17.88 -11.58 -1.15
C ASP A 13 16.87 -10.47 -0.86
N LEU A 14 15.71 -10.84 -0.32
CA LEU A 14 14.74 -9.86 0.19
C LEU A 14 15.35 -9.00 1.31
N GLY A 15 16.06 -9.63 2.26
CA GLY A 15 16.75 -8.92 3.32
C GLY A 15 17.81 -7.94 2.81
N ALA A 16 18.56 -8.32 1.77
CA ALA A 16 19.52 -7.43 1.11
C ALA A 16 18.82 -6.25 0.41
N ALA A 17 17.73 -6.54 -0.31
CA ALA A 17 16.93 -5.52 -1.00
C ALA A 17 16.33 -4.49 -0.03
N ILE A 18 15.81 -4.94 1.11
CA ILE A 18 15.27 -4.06 2.17
C ILE A 18 16.36 -3.13 2.72
N ARG A 19 17.56 -3.66 3.02
CA ARG A 19 18.67 -2.84 3.52
C ARG A 19 19.05 -1.75 2.51
N GLY A 20 19.16 -2.11 1.23
CA GLY A 20 19.44 -1.14 0.18
C GLY A 20 18.32 -0.11 0.00
N ALA A 21 17.05 -0.52 0.15
CA ALA A 21 15.91 0.40 0.08
C ALA A 21 15.89 1.39 1.25
N ALA A 22 16.16 0.91 2.47
CA ALA A 22 16.27 1.74 3.67
C ALA A 22 17.42 2.76 3.53
N GLU A 23 18.58 2.33 3.03
CA GLU A 23 19.72 3.21 2.77
C GLU A 23 19.39 4.31 1.76
N ARG A 24 18.79 3.96 0.61
CA ARG A 24 18.35 4.95 -0.39
C ARG A 24 17.32 5.93 0.16
N ALA A 25 16.49 5.49 1.09
CA ALA A 25 15.50 6.32 1.78
C ALA A 25 16.08 7.15 2.94
N GLY A 26 17.35 6.93 3.33
CA GLY A 26 17.95 7.58 4.49
C GLY A 26 17.32 7.13 5.83
N MET A 27 16.78 5.93 5.88
CA MET A 27 16.05 5.38 7.03
C MET A 27 16.79 4.19 7.66
N SER A 28 16.49 3.89 8.92
CA SER A 28 16.85 2.59 9.49
C SER A 28 16.03 1.47 8.84
N VAL A 29 16.57 0.24 8.83
CA VAL A 29 15.85 -0.94 8.31
C VAL A 29 14.52 -1.14 9.02
N SER A 30 14.48 -1.00 10.35
CA SER A 30 13.25 -1.13 11.12
C SER A 30 12.25 -0.02 10.83
N GLY A 31 12.71 1.21 10.64
CA GLY A 31 11.85 2.34 10.27
C GLY A 31 11.24 2.17 8.87
N TRP A 32 12.06 1.73 7.91
CA TRP A 32 11.61 1.45 6.56
C TRP A 32 10.58 0.31 6.54
N LEU A 33 10.83 -0.78 7.26
CA LEU A 33 9.89 -1.90 7.38
C LEU A 33 8.58 -1.49 8.05
N ALA A 34 8.65 -0.71 9.14
CA ALA A 34 7.46 -0.23 9.84
C ALA A 34 6.59 0.65 8.93
N GLN A 35 7.21 1.54 8.14
CA GLN A 35 6.49 2.38 7.19
C GLN A 35 5.85 1.53 6.09
N ALA A 36 6.60 0.61 5.48
CA ALA A 36 6.07 -0.27 4.43
C ALA A 36 4.89 -1.14 4.94
N ALA A 37 4.99 -1.66 6.17
CA ALA A 37 3.90 -2.40 6.80
C ALA A 37 2.68 -1.50 7.06
N ALA A 38 2.89 -0.28 7.56
CA ALA A 38 1.81 0.67 7.79
C ALA A 38 1.10 1.07 6.48
N ASP A 39 1.85 1.28 5.40
CA ASP A 39 1.29 1.60 4.09
C ASP A 39 0.47 0.43 3.52
N ARG A 40 0.97 -0.81 3.66
CA ARG A 40 0.22 -2.01 3.25
C ARG A 40 -1.10 -2.14 4.00
N LEU A 41 -1.07 -2.00 5.33
CA LEU A 41 -2.26 -2.10 6.18
C LEU A 41 -3.25 -0.97 5.91
N ARG A 42 -2.78 0.25 5.70
CA ARG A 42 -3.64 1.38 5.33
C ARG A 42 -4.37 1.10 4.02
N ASN A 43 -3.67 0.56 3.02
CA ASN A 43 -4.28 0.24 1.73
C ASN A 43 -5.30 -0.90 1.85
N ASP A 44 -5.06 -1.92 2.69
CA ASP A 44 -6.05 -2.97 2.96
C ASP A 44 -7.31 -2.42 3.61
N LEU A 45 -7.16 -1.57 4.63
CA LEU A 45 -8.28 -0.95 5.32
C LEU A 45 -9.05 0.03 4.41
N LEU A 46 -8.35 0.77 3.55
CA LEU A 46 -8.98 1.63 2.56
C LEU A 46 -9.78 0.80 1.55
N GLY A 47 -9.25 -0.33 1.07
CA GLY A 47 -9.99 -1.23 0.19
C GLY A 47 -11.29 -1.72 0.83
N ALA A 48 -11.21 -2.23 2.06
CA ALA A 48 -12.39 -2.68 2.80
C ALA A 48 -13.43 -1.57 3.02
N ALA A 49 -12.99 -0.35 3.31
CA ALA A 49 -13.89 0.80 3.46
C ALA A 49 -14.56 1.20 2.14
N LEU A 50 -13.85 1.09 1.01
CA LEU A 50 -14.45 1.33 -0.31
C LEU A 50 -15.46 0.23 -0.66
N ASP A 51 -15.17 -1.04 -0.34
CA ASP A 51 -16.11 -2.14 -0.56
C ASP A 51 -17.41 -1.97 0.24
N GLU A 52 -17.31 -1.51 1.49
CA GLU A 52 -18.48 -1.18 2.33
C GLU A 52 -19.29 -0.04 1.72
N TRP A 53 -18.63 1.01 1.27
CA TRP A 53 -19.27 2.15 0.62
C TRP A 53 -19.98 1.76 -0.69
N GLU A 54 -19.32 1.00 -1.57
CA GLU A 54 -19.92 0.56 -2.85
C GLU A 54 -21.13 -0.37 -2.64
N ALA A 55 -21.19 -1.10 -1.52
CA ALA A 55 -22.35 -1.90 -1.16
C ALA A 55 -23.57 -1.05 -0.77
N GLU A 56 -23.35 0.16 -0.24
CA GLU A 56 -24.41 1.09 0.19
C GLU A 56 -24.84 2.04 -0.95
N ASP A 57 -23.87 2.62 -1.66
CA ASP A 57 -24.09 3.71 -2.62
C ASP A 57 -23.92 3.28 -4.09
N GLY A 58 -23.40 2.07 -4.35
CA GLY A 58 -23.07 1.56 -5.67
C GLY A 58 -21.62 1.84 -6.10
N PRO A 59 -21.12 1.16 -7.15
CA PRO A 59 -19.73 1.29 -7.58
C PRO A 59 -19.45 2.67 -8.19
N PHE A 60 -18.20 3.15 -8.07
CA PHE A 60 -17.79 4.38 -8.75
C PHE A 60 -17.88 4.26 -10.26
N GLY A 61 -18.39 5.32 -10.90
CA GLY A 61 -18.42 5.45 -12.35
C GLY A 61 -17.04 5.67 -12.96
N ASP A 62 -16.91 5.40 -14.26
CA ASP A 62 -15.65 5.61 -14.97
C ASP A 62 -15.21 7.08 -14.99
N ASP A 63 -16.15 8.01 -15.19
CA ASP A 63 -15.87 9.45 -15.17
C ASP A 63 -15.33 9.92 -13.81
N GLU A 64 -15.85 9.35 -12.71
CA GLU A 64 -15.43 9.70 -11.34
C GLU A 64 -14.01 9.22 -11.06
N LEU A 65 -13.73 7.99 -11.45
CA LEU A 65 -12.42 7.38 -11.26
C LEU A 65 -11.37 8.00 -12.21
N ASP A 66 -11.76 8.46 -13.40
CA ASP A 66 -10.89 9.22 -14.31
C ASP A 66 -10.57 10.61 -13.73
N ALA A 67 -11.56 11.31 -13.16
CA ALA A 67 -11.33 12.56 -12.45
C ALA A 67 -10.40 12.38 -11.24
N ALA A 68 -10.56 11.29 -10.50
CA ALA A 68 -9.66 10.94 -9.40
C ALA A 68 -8.24 10.66 -9.88
N ALA A 69 -8.07 9.87 -10.96
CA ALA A 69 -6.79 9.55 -11.54
C ALA A 69 -6.03 10.81 -12.02
N ALA A 70 -6.75 11.73 -12.69
CA ALA A 70 -6.20 13.01 -13.11
C ALA A 70 -5.73 13.86 -11.91
N THR A 71 -6.50 13.88 -10.82
CA THR A 71 -6.16 14.63 -9.60
C THR A 71 -4.92 14.05 -8.91
N LEU A 72 -4.80 12.73 -8.87
CA LEU A 72 -3.68 12.04 -8.24
C LEU A 72 -2.43 11.96 -9.12
N GLY A 73 -2.54 12.34 -10.41
CA GLY A 73 -1.45 12.23 -11.38
C GLY A 73 -1.06 10.79 -11.67
N VAL A 74 -2.01 9.85 -11.56
CA VAL A 74 -1.78 8.42 -11.79
C VAL A 74 -2.48 7.97 -13.07
N THR A 75 -1.88 7.04 -13.80
CA THR A 75 -2.55 6.37 -14.92
C THR A 75 -3.41 5.24 -14.35
N ARG A 76 -4.70 5.17 -14.73
CA ARG A 76 -5.51 3.99 -14.39
C ARG A 76 -4.86 2.74 -14.98
N GLY A 77 -4.37 1.85 -14.11
CA GLY A 77 -4.06 0.48 -14.52
C GLY A 77 -5.35 -0.25 -14.82
N SER A 78 -5.36 -1.08 -15.88
CA SER A 78 -6.43 -2.04 -16.10
C SER A 78 -6.56 -2.90 -14.84
N ARG A 79 -7.61 -2.68 -14.04
CA ARG A 79 -8.08 -3.73 -13.14
C ARG A 79 -8.48 -4.87 -14.05
N GLY A 80 -7.80 -6.01 -13.92
CA GLY A 80 -8.19 -7.22 -14.63
C GLY A 80 -9.65 -7.51 -14.31
N HIS A 81 -10.49 -7.44 -15.34
CA HIS A 81 -11.83 -7.99 -15.33
C HIS A 81 -11.68 -9.51 -15.14
N ALA A 82 -11.77 -9.97 -13.89
CA ALA A 82 -11.99 -11.38 -13.61
C ALA A 82 -13.44 -11.67 -13.97
N ALA A 83 -13.62 -12.37 -15.09
CA ALA A 83 -14.86 -12.99 -15.52
C ALA A 83 -15.28 -14.13 -14.58
#